data_AF-A0A949CGM5-F1
#
_entry.id   AF-A0A949CGM5-F1
#
_cell.length_a   1.000
_cell.length_b   1.000
_cell.length_c   1.000
_cell.angle_alpha   90.00
_cell.angle_beta   90.00
_cell.angle_gamma   90.00
#
_symmetry.space_group_name_H-M   'P 1'
#
loop_
_entity.id
_entity.type
_entity.pdbx_description
1 polymer ?
#
loop_
_entity_poly.entity_id
_entity_poly.type
_entity_poly.pdbx_seq_one_letter_code
_entity_poly.pdbx_strand_id
1 'polypeptide(L)'
;MTENNPISLGEILRIKREESKIEISEISSHLRVKQSDIKAIEENRIGSITNHIYAPGLIRSYAKFLRIDEKFIEEQLGFLKFKSNIENKAHTLLNLDEEDNLHPSKNISFHALTLAIIIFLLLFPIYNRLANKSDLITNSDLISQLNNVFSDGR
;
A
#
# COMPACT_ATOMS: atom_id res chain seq x y z
N MET A 1 49.27 1.62 -2.19
CA MET A 1 48.12 0.72 -2.43
C MET A 1 46.89 1.60 -2.56
N THR A 2 46.56 2.06 -3.77
CA THR A 2 45.34 2.83 -4.01
C THR A 2 44.21 1.83 -4.22
N GLU A 3 43.34 1.70 -3.23
CA GLU A 3 42.05 1.03 -3.38
C GLU A 3 41.28 1.76 -4.50
N ASN A 4 41.13 1.11 -5.66
CA ASN A 4 40.24 1.59 -6.72
C ASN A 4 38.80 1.34 -6.25
N ASN A 5 38.28 2.24 -5.41
CA ASN A 5 36.86 2.26 -5.11
C ASN A 5 36.12 2.75 -6.37
N PRO A 6 35.21 1.96 -6.96
CA PRO A 6 34.47 2.38 -8.14
C PRO A 6 33.75 3.71 -7.87
N ILE A 7 33.88 4.66 -8.80
CA ILE A 7 33.24 5.97 -8.70
C ILE A 7 31.73 5.76 -8.58
N SER A 8 31.15 6.33 -7.53
CA SER A 8 29.72 6.24 -7.25
C SER A 8 28.89 7.13 -8.17
N LEU A 9 27.59 6.82 -8.35
CA LEU A 9 26.68 7.64 -9.16
C LEU A 9 26.60 9.10 -8.66
N GLY A 10 26.57 9.32 -7.35
CA GLY A 10 26.59 10.67 -6.77
C GLY A 10 27.83 11.47 -7.17
N GLU A 11 28.99 10.81 -7.16
CA GLU A 11 30.25 11.45 -7.54
C GLU A 11 30.28 11.76 -9.05
N ILE A 12 29.71 10.89 -9.90
CA ILE A 12 29.61 11.15 -11.34
C ILE A 12 28.75 12.40 -11.61
N LEU A 13 27.61 12.53 -10.94
CA LEU A 13 26.74 13.70 -11.06
C LEU A 13 27.46 14.97 -10.62
N ARG A 14 28.17 14.90 -9.50
CA ARG A 14 28.98 16.02 -8.99
C ARG A 14 30.05 16.45 -9.98
N ILE A 15 30.85 15.52 -10.49
CA ILE A 15 31.92 15.80 -11.46
C ILE A 15 31.31 16.48 -12.69
N LYS A 16 30.22 15.95 -13.24
CA LYS A 16 29.56 16.53 -14.42
C LYS A 16 29.01 17.94 -14.17
N ARG A 17 28.47 18.20 -12.99
CA ARG A 17 28.05 19.54 -12.58
C ARG A 17 29.23 20.51 -12.51
N GLU A 18 30.32 20.10 -11.85
CA GLU A 18 31.51 20.92 -11.66
C GLU A 18 32.22 21.21 -13.01
N GLU A 19 32.30 20.22 -13.90
CA GLU A 19 32.79 20.40 -15.28
C GLU A 19 31.93 21.41 -16.07
N SER A 20 30.62 21.38 -15.84
CA SER A 20 29.68 22.32 -16.45
C SER A 20 29.67 23.70 -15.78
N LYS A 21 30.44 23.90 -14.70
CA LYS A 21 30.48 25.12 -13.88
C LYS A 21 29.12 25.55 -13.34
N ILE A 22 28.25 24.59 -13.06
CA ILE A 22 26.90 24.85 -12.54
C ILE A 22 26.93 24.78 -11.01
N GLU A 23 26.30 25.75 -10.36
CA GLU A 23 26.16 25.74 -8.91
C GLU A 23 25.00 24.84 -8.44
N ILE A 24 25.12 24.30 -7.23
CA ILE A 24 24.03 23.55 -6.58
C ILE A 24 22.76 24.41 -6.48
N SER A 25 22.91 25.71 -6.24
CA SER A 25 21.82 26.69 -6.18
C SER A 25 20.99 26.73 -7.47
N GLU A 26 21.65 26.75 -8.63
CA GLU A 26 21.02 26.79 -9.94
C GLU A 26 20.20 25.53 -10.22
N ILE A 27 20.77 24.36 -9.91
CA ILE A 27 20.09 23.06 -10.07
C ILE A 27 18.89 22.96 -9.13
N SER A 28 19.09 23.34 -7.87
CA SER A 28 18.02 23.33 -6.86
C SER A 28 16.85 24.21 -7.28
N SER A 29 17.15 25.39 -7.86
CA SER A 29 16.14 26.32 -8.38
C SER A 29 15.43 25.75 -9.61
N HIS A 30 16.18 25.18 -10.56
CA HIS A 30 15.61 24.60 -11.78
C HIS A 30 14.70 23.40 -11.48
N LEU A 31 15.15 22.51 -10.59
CA LEU A 31 14.43 21.30 -10.22
C LEU A 31 13.39 21.52 -9.10
N ARG A 32 13.35 22.72 -8.51
CA ARG A 32 12.47 23.10 -7.40
C ARG A 32 12.61 22.16 -6.20
N VAL A 33 13.84 21.84 -5.83
CA VAL A 33 14.19 20.99 -4.67
C VAL A 33 15.12 21.71 -3.71
N LYS A 34 15.33 21.17 -2.51
CA LYS A 34 16.27 21.77 -1.55
C LYS A 34 17.70 21.54 -2.02
N GLN A 35 18.58 22.53 -1.82
CA GLN A 35 20.03 22.36 -2.06
C GLN A 35 20.62 21.19 -1.26
N SER A 36 20.07 20.91 -0.06
CA SER A 36 20.44 19.76 0.75
C SER A 36 20.23 18.43 0.04
N ASP A 37 19.20 18.31 -0.81
CA ASP A 37 18.88 17.06 -1.50
C ASP A 37 19.85 16.81 -2.65
N ILE A 38 20.21 17.87 -3.38
CA ILE A 38 21.26 17.81 -4.42
C ILE A 38 22.58 17.39 -3.79
N LYS A 39 22.95 18.02 -2.67
CA LYS A 39 24.17 17.67 -1.93
C LYS A 39 24.14 16.23 -1.41
N ALA A 40 23.00 15.79 -0.89
CA ALA A 40 22.82 14.41 -0.42
C ALA A 40 22.99 13.39 -1.56
N ILE A 41 22.51 13.69 -2.77
CA ILE A 41 22.74 12.86 -3.95
C ILE A 41 24.24 12.77 -4.27
N GLU A 42 24.92 13.91 -4.35
CA GLU A 42 26.36 13.97 -4.69
C GLU A 42 27.23 13.21 -3.67
N GLU A 43 26.85 13.25 -2.40
CA GLU A 43 27.56 12.57 -1.31
C GLU A 43 27.11 11.11 -1.11
N ASN A 44 26.23 10.57 -1.98
CA ASN A 44 25.61 9.25 -1.85
C ASN A 44 24.87 9.02 -0.53
N ARG A 45 24.40 10.10 0.10
CA ARG A 45 23.62 10.09 1.34
C ARG A 45 22.12 10.13 1.05
N ILE A 46 21.63 9.32 0.12
CA ILE A 46 20.22 9.34 -0.32
C ILE A 46 19.24 9.10 0.85
N GLY A 47 19.67 8.34 1.88
CA GLY A 47 18.88 8.11 3.10
C GLY A 47 18.63 9.36 3.95
N SER A 48 19.36 10.47 3.77
CA SER A 48 19.11 11.73 4.48
C SER A 48 18.06 12.62 3.80
N ILE A 49 17.58 12.24 2.62
CA ILE A 49 16.51 12.95 1.91
C ILE A 49 15.19 12.66 2.62
N THR A 50 14.50 13.71 3.10
CA THR A 50 13.29 13.64 3.94
C THR A 50 12.17 12.77 3.32
N ASN A 51 12.17 12.60 2.00
CA ASN A 51 11.27 11.68 1.31
C ASN A 51 12.04 10.84 0.27
N HIS A 52 12.99 10.00 0.74
CA HIS A 52 13.88 9.17 -0.09
C HIS A 52 13.19 8.48 -1.29
N ILE A 53 11.89 8.17 -1.23
CA ILE A 53 11.10 7.56 -2.32
C ILE A 53 11.17 8.36 -3.63
N TYR A 54 11.27 9.70 -3.60
CA TYR A 54 11.39 10.49 -4.85
C TYR A 54 12.83 10.60 -5.36
N ALA A 55 13.84 10.14 -4.61
CA ALA A 55 15.24 10.30 -4.96
C ALA A 55 15.59 9.72 -6.34
N PRO A 56 15.07 8.54 -6.77
CA PRO A 56 15.30 8.06 -8.14
C PRO A 56 14.77 9.02 -9.22
N GLY A 57 13.62 9.63 -8.99
CA GLY A 57 13.06 10.67 -9.87
C GLY A 57 13.94 11.91 -9.91
N LEU A 58 14.40 12.37 -8.74
CA LEU A 58 15.31 13.52 -8.66
C LEU A 58 16.64 13.25 -9.36
N ILE A 59 17.23 12.06 -9.18
CA ILE A 59 18.46 11.64 -9.87
C ILE A 59 18.29 11.68 -11.38
N ARG A 60 17.17 11.18 -11.92
CA ARG A 60 16.86 11.25 -13.35
C ARG A 60 16.75 12.69 -13.84
N SER A 61 16.00 13.54 -13.13
CA SER A 61 15.84 14.95 -13.51
C SER A 61 17.15 15.71 -13.45
N TYR A 62 18.00 15.43 -12.45
CA TYR A 62 19.33 15.99 -12.33
C TYR A 62 20.24 15.55 -13.48
N ALA A 63 20.29 14.25 -13.78
CA ALA A 63 21.09 13.74 -14.89
C ALA A 63 20.64 14.31 -16.25
N LYS A 64 19.32 14.43 -16.46
CA LYS A 64 18.75 15.07 -17.65
C LYS A 64 19.16 16.53 -17.76
N PHE A 65 19.13 17.27 -16.65
CA PHE A 65 19.59 18.66 -16.60
C PHE A 65 21.07 18.78 -17.01
N LEU A 66 21.92 17.85 -16.55
CA LEU A 66 23.34 17.75 -16.93
C LEU A 66 23.59 17.11 -18.30
N ARG A 67 22.54 16.73 -19.04
CA ARG A 67 22.62 16.04 -20.35
C ARG A 67 23.46 14.76 -20.31
N ILE A 68 23.41 14.04 -19.19
CA ILE A 68 23.99 12.71 -19.07
C ILE A 68 23.07 11.70 -19.78
N ASP A 69 23.66 10.69 -20.42
CA ASP A 69 22.92 9.64 -21.13
C ASP A 69 21.95 8.92 -20.18
N GLU A 70 20.69 8.82 -20.61
CA GLU A 70 19.62 8.23 -19.80
C GLU A 70 19.82 6.74 -19.57
N LYS A 71 20.34 5.99 -20.56
CA LYS A 71 20.57 4.54 -20.42
C LYS A 71 21.63 4.28 -19.38
N PHE A 72 22.70 5.07 -19.38
CA PHE A 72 23.73 5.00 -18.35
C PHE A 72 23.13 5.19 -16.94
N ILE A 73 22.25 6.19 -16.77
CA ILE A 73 21.62 6.46 -15.46
C ILE A 73 20.70 5.32 -15.03
N GLU A 74 19.88 4.78 -15.93
CA GLU A 74 19.00 3.64 -15.60
C GLU A 74 19.81 2.38 -15.25
N GLU A 75 20.92 2.14 -15.93
CA GLU A 75 21.83 1.05 -15.59
C GLU A 75 22.41 1.23 -14.18
N GLN A 76 22.93 2.42 -13.86
CA GLN A 76 23.46 2.72 -12.52
C GLN A 76 22.38 2.63 -11.43
N LEU A 77 21.18 3.14 -11.67
CA LEU A 77 20.05 3.04 -10.73
C LEU A 77 19.59 1.58 -10.54
N GLY A 78 19.61 0.77 -11.60
CA GLY A 78 19.31 -0.66 -11.55
C GLY A 78 20.30 -1.44 -10.69
N PHE A 79 21.61 -1.16 -10.86
CA PHE A 79 22.67 -1.75 -10.02
C PHE A 79 22.58 -1.30 -8.56
N LEU A 80 22.20 -0.05 -8.32
CA LEU A 80 22.05 0.50 -6.97
C LEU A 80 20.90 -0.13 -6.18
N LYS A 81 20.04 -0.97 -6.80
CA LYS A 81 18.86 -1.60 -6.19
C LYS A 81 18.26 -0.70 -5.12
N PHE A 82 17.77 0.48 -5.52
CA PHE A 82 17.16 1.46 -4.62
C PHE A 82 16.20 0.70 -3.69
N LYS A 83 16.69 0.50 -2.46
CA LYS A 83 16.28 -0.62 -1.62
C LYS A 83 14.93 -0.24 -1.03
N SER A 84 13.88 -0.96 -1.42
CA SER A 84 12.49 -0.90 -0.93
C SER A 84 11.57 0.19 -1.51
N ASN A 85 10.34 -0.22 -1.86
CA ASN A 85 9.10 0.58 -2.01
C ASN A 85 8.42 0.73 -3.39
N ILE A 86 8.54 -0.23 -4.32
CA ILE A 86 7.50 -0.38 -5.38
C ILE A 86 6.63 -1.62 -5.17
N GLU A 87 7.12 -2.69 -4.54
CA GLU A 87 6.30 -3.89 -4.31
C GLU A 87 5.15 -3.73 -3.29
N ASN A 88 5.13 -2.68 -2.47
CA ASN A 88 4.13 -2.53 -1.39
C ASN A 88 3.18 -1.32 -1.49
N LYS A 89 3.24 -0.47 -2.52
CA LYS A 89 2.45 0.79 -2.54
C LYS A 89 1.77 1.12 -3.88
N ALA A 90 1.02 0.16 -4.43
CA ALA A 90 -0.08 0.49 -5.35
C ALA A 90 -1.22 1.30 -4.66
N HIS A 91 -1.16 1.50 -3.33
CA HIS A 91 -2.14 2.26 -2.57
C HIS A 91 -1.51 3.23 -1.55
N THR A 92 -0.68 4.18 -1.97
CA THR A 92 -0.39 5.36 -1.12
C THR A 92 0.11 6.54 -1.97
N LEU A 93 -0.79 7.27 -2.63
CA LEU A 93 -0.46 8.56 -3.26
C LEU A 93 -1.30 9.69 -2.64
N LEU A 94 -1.21 9.84 -1.32
CA LEU A 94 -1.27 11.10 -0.56
C LEU A 94 -1.23 10.73 0.93
N ASN A 95 -0.13 11.04 1.62
CA ASN A 95 -0.14 11.27 3.07
C ASN A 95 1.02 12.22 3.33
N LEU A 96 0.70 13.51 3.25
CA LEU A 96 1.49 14.57 3.85
C LEU A 96 1.06 14.61 5.31
N ASP A 97 2.02 14.40 6.21
CA ASP A 97 1.93 14.63 7.65
C ASP A 97 0.82 13.85 8.40
N GLU A 98 1.05 12.57 8.70
CA GLU A 98 0.41 11.94 9.87
C GLU A 98 1.45 11.17 10.69
N GLU A 99 1.64 11.63 11.92
CA GLU A 99 2.40 11.00 12.99
C GLU A 99 1.92 9.56 13.25
N ASP A 100 2.91 8.69 13.46
CA ASP A 100 2.96 7.58 14.40
C ASP A 100 1.68 6.80 14.78
N ASN A 101 1.75 5.49 14.46
CA ASN A 101 1.16 4.36 15.19
C ASN A 101 -0.36 4.15 15.14
N LEU A 102 -0.92 3.89 13.96
CA LEU A 102 -2.20 3.17 13.87
C LEU A 102 -2.18 2.08 12.79
N HIS A 103 -1.67 0.90 13.14
CA HIS A 103 -2.19 -0.33 12.54
C HIS A 103 -2.42 -1.39 13.62
N PRO A 104 -3.65 -1.89 13.79
CA PRO A 104 -3.89 -2.98 14.73
C PRO A 104 -3.11 -4.21 14.25
N SER A 105 -2.45 -4.87 15.19
CA SER A 105 -1.67 -6.07 14.90
C SER A 105 -2.57 -7.16 14.31
N LYS A 106 -1.98 -8.00 13.44
CA LYS A 106 -2.63 -9.00 12.57
C LYS A 106 -3.45 -10.10 13.31
N ASN A 107 -3.60 -10.00 14.63
CA ASN A 107 -4.31 -10.93 15.49
C ASN A 107 -5.78 -10.52 15.75
N ILE A 108 -6.19 -9.29 15.44
CA ILE A 108 -7.55 -8.79 15.73
C ILE A 108 -8.62 -9.30 14.74
N SER A 109 -8.25 -9.60 13.48
CA SER A 109 -9.20 -10.10 12.48
C SER A 109 -9.74 -11.50 12.78
N PHE A 110 -9.01 -12.34 13.53
CA PHE A 110 -9.48 -13.68 13.92
C PHE A 110 -10.57 -13.63 14.99
N HIS A 111 -10.54 -12.62 15.87
CA HIS A 111 -11.54 -12.48 16.95
C HIS A 111 -12.92 -12.05 16.43
N ALA A 112 -12.98 -11.23 15.38
CA ALA A 112 -14.25 -10.82 14.78
C ALA A 112 -15.01 -12.00 14.16
N LEU A 113 -14.31 -12.87 13.43
CA LEU A 113 -14.91 -14.04 12.79
C LEU A 113 -15.41 -15.07 13.81
N THR A 114 -14.62 -15.31 14.86
CA THR A 114 -15.02 -16.24 15.95
C THR A 114 -16.23 -15.72 16.72
N LEU A 115 -16.30 -14.42 17.02
CA LEU A 115 -17.46 -13.82 17.68
C LEU A 115 -18.74 -13.93 16.84
N ALA A 116 -18.64 -13.69 15.52
CA ALA A 116 -19.78 -13.81 14.61
C ALA A 116 -20.34 -15.24 14.55
N ILE A 117 -19.45 -16.24 14.52
CA ILE A 117 -19.85 -17.66 14.54
C ILE A 117 -20.55 -18.03 15.86
N ILE A 118 -20.03 -17.54 16.99
CA ILE A 118 -20.65 -17.77 18.31
C ILE A 118 -22.06 -17.17 18.36
N ILE A 119 -22.23 -15.93 17.88
CA ILE A 119 -23.53 -15.26 17.84
C ILE A 119 -24.51 -16.05 16.95
N PHE A 120 -24.08 -16.53 15.78
CA PHE A 120 -24.91 -17.33 14.90
C PHE A 120 -25.37 -18.64 15.55
N LEU A 121 -24.46 -19.35 16.23
CA LEU A 121 -24.78 -20.59 16.95
C LEU A 121 -25.75 -20.37 18.12
N LEU A 122 -25.72 -19.21 18.78
CA LEU A 122 -26.68 -18.85 19.82
C LEU A 122 -28.06 -18.50 19.26
N LEU A 123 -28.12 -17.80 18.12
CA LEU A 123 -29.39 -17.36 17.51
C LEU A 123 -30.12 -18.47 16.74
N PHE A 124 -29.40 -19.37 16.09
CA PHE A 124 -29.99 -20.46 15.29
C PHE A 124 -31.02 -21.33 16.04
N PRO A 125 -30.74 -21.85 17.27
CA PRO A 125 -31.71 -22.63 18.00
C PRO A 125 -32.89 -21.78 18.48
N ILE A 126 -32.69 -20.49 18.80
CA ILE A 126 -33.76 -19.57 19.18
C ILE A 126 -34.71 -19.36 18.00
N TYR A 127 -34.16 -19.04 16.82
CA TYR A 127 -34.93 -18.91 15.59
C TYR A 127 -35.72 -20.19 15.28
N ASN A 128 -35.09 -21.36 15.37
CA ASN A 128 -35.77 -22.64 15.14
C ASN A 128 -36.85 -22.93 16.19
N ARG A 129 -36.66 -22.52 17.46
CA ARG A 129 -37.68 -22.66 18.51
C ARG A 129 -38.88 -21.74 18.28
N LEU A 130 -38.65 -20.54 17.74
CA LEU A 130 -39.69 -19.57 17.40
C LEU A 130 -40.44 -19.97 16.12
N ALA A 131 -39.74 -20.43 15.09
CA ALA A 131 -40.32 -20.80 13.80
C ALA A 131 -41.14 -22.10 13.84
N ASN A 132 -40.79 -23.05 14.72
CA ASN A 132 -41.40 -24.39 14.72
C ASN A 132 -42.72 -24.47 15.51
N LYS A 133 -43.41 -23.35 15.77
CA LYS A 133 -44.60 -23.33 16.64
C LYS A 133 -45.88 -22.74 16.06
N SER A 134 -45.94 -22.26 14.81
CA SER A 134 -47.17 -21.62 14.30
C SER A 134 -47.83 -22.22 13.07
N ASP A 135 -47.15 -22.85 12.10
CA ASP A 135 -47.79 -23.10 10.79
C ASP A 135 -47.53 -24.47 10.14
N LEU A 136 -47.58 -25.55 10.92
CA LEU A 136 -47.73 -26.88 10.32
C LEU A 136 -49.21 -27.23 10.31
N ILE A 137 -49.91 -26.84 9.24
CA ILE A 137 -51.18 -27.48 8.86
C ILE A 137 -50.85 -28.95 8.64
N THR A 138 -51.09 -29.79 9.65
CA THR A 138 -50.87 -31.22 9.51
C THR A 138 -51.93 -31.79 8.59
N ASN A 139 -51.56 -32.82 7.81
CA ASN A 139 -52.53 -33.53 6.95
C ASN A 139 -53.77 -34.02 7.73
N SER A 140 -53.65 -34.26 9.04
CA SER A 140 -54.78 -34.64 9.89
C SER A 140 -55.84 -33.54 10.02
N ASP A 141 -55.44 -32.27 10.05
CA ASP A 141 -56.36 -31.12 10.13
C ASP A 141 -57.11 -30.93 8.81
N LEU A 142 -56.40 -31.07 7.67
CA LEU A 142 -57.00 -31.05 6.34
C LEU A 142 -58.00 -32.18 6.14
N ILE A 143 -57.67 -33.41 6.54
CA ILE A 143 -58.58 -34.56 6.41
C ILE A 143 -59.84 -34.37 7.27
N SER A 144 -59.70 -33.76 8.45
CA SER A 144 -60.83 -33.49 9.35
C SER A 144 -61.76 -32.42 8.78
N GLN A 145 -61.20 -31.34 8.22
CA GLN A 145 -61.98 -30.30 7.55
C GLN A 145 -62.66 -30.83 6.28
N LEU A 146 -61.94 -31.65 5.49
CA LEU A 146 -62.46 -32.26 4.29
C LEU A 146 -63.66 -33.19 4.59
N ASN A 147 -63.54 -34.03 5.62
CA ASN A 147 -64.63 -34.91 6.04
C ASN A 147 -65.87 -34.13 6.53
N ASN A 148 -65.69 -33.00 7.23
CA ASN A 148 -66.81 -32.16 7.61
C ASN A 148 -67.53 -31.55 6.39
N VAL A 149 -66.78 -31.08 5.39
CA VAL A 149 -67.36 -30.53 4.15
C VAL A 149 -68.15 -31.58 3.36
N PHE A 150 -67.66 -32.83 3.32
CA PHE A 150 -68.35 -33.92 2.62
C PHE A 150 -69.46 -34.60 3.43
N SER A 151 -69.49 -34.43 4.75
CA SER A 151 -70.53 -34.98 5.61
C SER A 151 -71.78 -34.09 5.71
N ASP A 152 -71.65 -32.78 5.48
CA ASP A 152 -72.77 -31.82 5.46
C ASP A 152 -73.55 -31.83 4.13
N GLY A 153 -73.05 -32.56 3.12
CA GLY A 153 -73.62 -32.63 1.78
C GLY A 153 -74.46 -33.87 1.48
N ARG A 154 -74.91 -34.62 2.49
CA ARG A 154 -75.83 -35.78 2.33
C ARG A 154 -77.09 -35.62 3.15
#